data_AF-A0A6M0AHC4-F1
#
_entry.id   AF-A0A6M0AHC4-F1
#
_cell.length_a   1.000
_cell.length_b   1.000
_cell.length_c   1.000
_cell.angle_alpha   90.00
_cell.angle_beta   90.00
_cell.angle_gamma   90.00
#
_symmetry.space_group_name_H-M   'P 1'
#
loop_
_entity.id
_entity.type
_entity.pdbx_description
1 polymer ?
#
loop_
_entity_poly.entity_id
_entity_poly.type
_entity_poly.pdbx_seq_one_letter_code
_entity_poly.pdbx_strand_id
1 'polypeptide(L)'
;MQLLESLPNQLPDAVPEQLRTALENIVNQLEIQKSNFSIRHQDYEPLELPAEVAERFGQLPLELQKKYLSLQLRSFLYGIYYNGSLKDDLALNGDSDDLTLHQNLENNTFLGIDLKFYQRLDESNTGEGYFDPDWLVLRQESDGTLAVNKGGLTLHIEPKEHLQPEAQSPAVGEEVATPQLP
;
A
#
# COMPACT_ATOMS: atom_id res chain seq x y z
N MET A 1 -3.21 -33.39 40.31
CA MET A 1 -1.99 -32.81 40.91
C MET A 1 -0.87 -32.95 39.90
N GLN A 2 -0.60 -31.85 39.20
CA GLN A 2 0.71 -31.20 39.11
C GLN A 2 1.60 -31.80 38.03
N LEU A 3 1.77 -31.07 36.92
CA LEU A 3 3.02 -31.02 36.12
C LEU A 3 2.88 -30.00 34.97
N LEU A 4 2.39 -28.80 35.28
CA LEU A 4 2.58 -27.60 34.44
C LEU A 4 2.75 -26.41 35.39
N GLU A 5 3.67 -26.54 36.34
CA GLU A 5 4.20 -25.37 37.03
C GLU A 5 5.03 -24.59 36.00
N SER A 6 4.37 -23.57 35.43
CA SER A 6 4.94 -22.30 34.99
C SER A 6 6.44 -22.32 34.73
N LEU A 7 6.83 -22.63 33.49
CA LEU A 7 8.09 -22.09 32.96
C LEU A 7 7.92 -20.57 33.00
N PRO A 8 8.76 -19.81 33.74
CA PRO A 8 8.68 -18.37 33.65
C PRO A 8 9.02 -18.03 32.21
N ASN A 9 8.05 -17.42 31.51
CA ASN A 9 8.18 -16.93 30.15
C ASN A 9 9.13 -15.71 30.20
N GLN A 10 10.40 -15.96 30.50
CA GLN A 10 11.41 -14.92 30.65
C GLN A 10 11.83 -14.54 29.24
N LEU A 11 11.23 -13.45 28.76
CA LEU A 11 11.71 -12.74 27.58
C LEU A 11 13.21 -12.46 27.76
N PRO A 12 14.06 -12.71 26.76
CA PRO A 12 15.48 -12.41 26.84
C PRO A 12 15.72 -10.96 27.29
N ASP A 13 16.72 -10.72 28.15
CA ASP A 13 17.08 -9.39 28.70
C ASP A 13 17.36 -8.30 27.63
N ALA A 14 17.41 -8.68 26.34
CA ALA A 14 17.62 -7.80 25.19
C ALA A 14 16.33 -7.45 24.42
N VAL A 15 15.14 -7.80 24.92
CA VAL A 15 13.87 -7.43 24.27
C VAL A 15 13.53 -5.97 24.60
N PRO A 16 13.29 -5.11 23.59
CA PRO A 16 12.83 -3.74 23.83
C PRO A 16 11.57 -3.73 24.71
N GLU A 17 11.52 -2.85 25.72
CA GLU A 17 10.42 -2.77 26.69
C GLU A 17 9.04 -2.58 26.03
N GLN A 18 9.02 -1.92 24.88
CA GLN A 18 7.83 -1.74 24.04
C GLN A 18 7.32 -3.07 23.48
N LEU A 19 8.23 -3.93 23.01
CA LEU A 19 7.88 -5.26 22.49
C LEU A 19 7.41 -6.17 23.64
N ARG A 20 8.05 -6.09 24.80
CA ARG A 20 7.59 -6.81 26.00
C ARG A 20 6.18 -6.41 26.41
N THR A 21 5.93 -5.11 26.53
CA THR A 21 4.60 -4.58 26.85
C THR A 21 3.56 -5.01 25.83
N ALA A 22 3.89 -4.98 24.53
CA ALA A 22 2.98 -5.42 23.47
C ALA A 22 2.67 -6.92 23.56
N LEU A 23 3.67 -7.78 23.80
CA LEU A 23 3.47 -9.22 23.93
C LEU A 23 2.66 -9.57 25.19
N GLU A 24 2.94 -8.91 26.31
CA GLU A 24 2.15 -9.06 27.54
C GLU A 24 0.70 -8.58 27.33
N ASN A 25 0.50 -7.51 26.57
CA ASN A 25 -0.82 -7.02 26.21
C ASN A 25 -1.59 -8.04 25.34
N ILE A 26 -0.97 -8.59 24.29
CA ILE A 26 -1.55 -9.64 23.44
C ILE A 26 -2.01 -10.84 24.29
N VAL A 27 -1.15 -11.33 25.18
CA VAL A 27 -1.45 -12.53 25.97
C VAL A 27 -2.56 -12.30 26.97
N ASN A 28 -2.64 -11.11 27.57
CA ASN A 28 -3.57 -10.82 28.66
C ASN A 28 -4.92 -10.27 28.19
N GLN A 29 -4.97 -9.62 27.03
CA GLN A 29 -6.17 -8.90 26.57
C GLN A 29 -6.86 -9.55 25.35
N LEU A 30 -6.21 -10.49 24.66
CA LEU A 30 -6.80 -11.17 23.51
C LEU A 30 -7.51 -12.46 23.94
N GLU A 31 -8.81 -12.55 23.66
CA GLU A 31 -9.63 -13.74 23.88
C GLU A 31 -10.12 -14.32 22.56
N ILE A 32 -9.97 -15.64 22.40
CA ILE A 32 -10.46 -16.37 21.23
C ILE A 32 -11.68 -17.21 21.63
N GLN A 33 -12.86 -16.80 21.17
CA GLN A 33 -14.10 -17.49 21.48
C GLN A 33 -14.39 -18.54 20.42
N LYS A 34 -14.39 -19.81 20.84
CA LYS A 34 -14.57 -20.96 19.94
C LYS A 34 -16.03 -21.18 19.50
N SER A 35 -16.99 -20.63 20.23
CA SER A 35 -18.43 -20.84 19.99
C SER A 35 -18.98 -20.05 18.80
N ASN A 36 -18.42 -18.87 18.54
CA ASN A 36 -18.81 -17.93 17.49
C ASN A 36 -17.65 -17.61 16.53
N PHE A 37 -16.52 -18.30 16.69
CA PHE A 37 -15.27 -18.02 15.96
C PHE A 37 -14.82 -16.56 16.06
N SER A 38 -15.13 -15.89 17.19
CA SER A 38 -14.79 -14.49 17.38
C SER A 38 -13.44 -14.30 18.06
N ILE A 39 -12.81 -13.16 17.75
CA ILE A 39 -11.57 -12.72 18.38
C ILE A 39 -11.88 -11.39 19.05
N ARG A 40 -11.67 -11.33 20.36
CA ARG A 40 -11.96 -10.16 21.18
C ARG A 40 -10.69 -9.60 21.77
N HIS A 41 -10.66 -8.29 21.87
CA HIS A 41 -9.66 -7.57 22.64
C HIS A 41 -10.35 -6.54 23.50
N GLN A 42 -9.88 -6.31 24.73
CA GLN A 42 -10.55 -5.42 25.68
C GLN A 42 -10.71 -3.99 25.14
N ASP A 43 -9.71 -3.52 24.40
CA ASP A 43 -9.65 -2.15 23.88
C ASP A 43 -10.09 -1.99 22.40
N TYR A 44 -10.47 -3.07 21.70
CA TYR A 44 -10.83 -3.02 20.28
C TYR A 44 -12.13 -3.77 19.96
N GLU A 45 -12.76 -3.42 18.84
CA GLU A 45 -13.98 -4.04 18.37
C GLU A 45 -13.80 -5.54 18.16
N PRO A 46 -14.69 -6.38 18.73
CA PRO A 46 -14.72 -7.81 18.47
C PRO A 46 -14.86 -8.14 16.99
N LEU A 47 -13.95 -8.97 16.48
CA LEU A 47 -14.13 -9.55 15.15
C LEU A 47 -15.09 -10.74 15.27
N GLU A 48 -16.38 -10.51 15.00
CA GLU A 48 -17.42 -11.54 15.12
C GLU A 48 -18.00 -11.91 13.76
N LEU A 49 -18.30 -13.20 13.59
CA LEU A 49 -19.12 -13.64 12.45
C LEU A 49 -20.60 -13.46 12.79
N PRO A 50 -21.43 -13.03 11.82
CA PRO A 50 -22.87 -13.07 11.98
C PRO A 50 -23.33 -14.47 12.39
N ALA A 51 -24.29 -14.57 13.32
CA ALA A 51 -24.70 -15.84 13.92
C ALA A 51 -25.07 -16.91 12.87
N GLU A 52 -25.75 -16.49 11.80
CA GLU A 52 -26.15 -17.33 10.66
C GLU A 52 -24.95 -17.92 9.90
N VAL A 53 -23.85 -17.16 9.82
CA VAL A 53 -22.61 -17.58 9.17
C VAL A 53 -21.80 -18.48 10.10
N ALA A 54 -21.76 -18.15 11.40
CA ALA A 54 -21.05 -18.94 12.41
C ALA A 54 -21.61 -20.37 12.52
N GLU A 55 -22.94 -20.53 12.49
CA GLU A 55 -23.57 -21.86 12.49
C GLU A 55 -23.18 -22.70 11.27
N ARG A 56 -23.18 -22.09 10.08
CA ARG A 56 -22.76 -22.75 8.84
C ARG A 56 -21.27 -23.08 8.85
N PHE A 57 -20.46 -22.22 9.45
CA PHE A 57 -19.02 -22.42 9.57
C PHE A 57 -18.68 -23.56 10.53
N GLY A 58 -19.46 -23.72 11.59
CA GLY A 58 -19.35 -24.82 12.54
C GLY A 58 -19.57 -26.21 11.92
N GLN A 59 -20.26 -26.28 10.77
CA GLN A 59 -20.47 -27.52 10.01
C GLN A 59 -19.28 -27.90 9.11
N LEU A 60 -18.30 -27.00 8.92
CA LEU A 60 -17.12 -27.26 8.10
C LEU A 60 -16.12 -28.19 8.82
N PRO A 61 -15.23 -28.87 8.08
CA PRO A 61 -14.12 -29.60 8.67
C PRO A 61 -13.29 -28.75 9.64
N LEU A 62 -12.91 -29.34 10.77
CA LEU A 62 -12.13 -28.67 11.83
C LEU A 62 -10.85 -27.99 11.31
N GLU A 63 -10.20 -28.57 10.30
CA GLU A 63 -8.99 -28.01 9.70
C GLU A 63 -9.27 -26.70 8.95
N LEU A 64 -10.42 -26.58 8.30
CA LEU A 64 -10.84 -25.32 7.67
C LEU A 64 -11.23 -24.27 8.71
N GLN A 65 -11.89 -24.71 9.79
CA GLN A 65 -12.21 -23.82 10.91
C GLN A 65 -10.96 -23.23 11.56
N LYS A 66 -9.96 -24.07 11.85
CA LYS A 66 -8.67 -23.63 12.39
C LYS A 66 -7.94 -22.71 11.42
N LYS A 67 -7.88 -23.06 10.13
CA LYS A 67 -7.20 -22.25 9.12
C LYS A 67 -7.80 -20.84 9.03
N TYR A 68 -9.13 -20.75 9.04
CA TYR A 68 -9.82 -19.47 9.05
C TYR A 68 -9.51 -18.67 10.32
N LEU A 69 -9.60 -19.30 11.50
CA LEU A 69 -9.32 -18.64 12.76
C LEU A 69 -7.86 -18.16 12.84
N SER A 70 -6.91 -18.94 12.34
CA SER A 70 -5.50 -18.54 12.25
C SER A 70 -5.29 -17.34 11.31
N LEU A 71 -6.02 -17.28 10.19
CA LEU A 71 -5.97 -16.13 9.29
C LEU A 71 -6.54 -14.88 9.96
N GLN A 72 -7.70 -15.00 10.62
CA GLN A 72 -8.32 -13.88 11.34
C GLN A 72 -7.45 -13.37 12.47
N LEU A 73 -6.88 -14.28 13.27
CA LEU A 73 -5.99 -13.92 14.37
C LEU A 73 -4.73 -13.21 13.85
N ARG A 74 -4.15 -13.71 12.76
CA ARG A 74 -2.99 -13.07 12.14
C ARG A 74 -3.33 -11.65 11.67
N SER A 75 -4.44 -11.48 10.96
CA SER A 75 -4.87 -10.17 10.48
C SER A 75 -5.14 -9.20 11.64
N PHE A 76 -5.82 -9.67 12.68
CA PHE A 76 -6.14 -8.88 13.87
C PHE A 76 -4.89 -8.43 14.63
N LEU A 77 -3.96 -9.34 14.89
CA LEU A 77 -2.67 -9.02 15.54
C LEU A 77 -1.84 -8.04 14.72
N TYR A 78 -1.80 -8.24 13.40
CA TYR A 78 -1.07 -7.34 12.50
C TYR A 78 -1.66 -5.93 12.52
N GLY A 79 -2.98 -5.80 12.49
CA GLY A 79 -3.67 -4.52 12.53
C GLY A 79 -3.38 -3.71 13.79
N ILE A 80 -3.52 -4.35 14.95
CA ILE A 80 -3.42 -3.68 16.25
C ILE A 80 -1.97 -3.36 16.63
N TYR A 81 -1.06 -4.32 16.45
CA TYR A 81 0.28 -4.25 17.05
C TYR A 81 1.39 -3.91 16.06
N TYR A 82 1.18 -4.14 14.76
CA TYR A 82 2.22 -3.93 13.75
C TYR A 82 1.97 -2.70 12.88
N ASN A 83 0.78 -2.56 12.31
CA ASN A 83 0.49 -1.47 11.37
C ASN A 83 0.02 -0.18 12.08
N GLY A 84 -0.58 -0.30 13.27
CA GLY A 84 -1.18 0.83 13.99
C GLY A 84 -2.40 1.46 13.28
N SER A 85 -2.60 1.16 12.00
CA SER A 85 -3.66 1.68 11.13
C SER A 85 -5.06 1.23 11.56
N LEU A 86 -5.17 0.06 12.18
CA LEU A 86 -6.44 -0.48 12.67
C LEU A 86 -6.75 -0.07 14.12
N LYS A 87 -5.92 0.78 14.76
CA LYS A 87 -6.23 1.27 16.12
C LYS A 87 -7.44 2.19 16.14
N ASP A 88 -7.57 3.06 15.16
CA ASP A 88 -8.68 4.02 15.06
C ASP A 88 -9.91 3.35 14.43
N ASP A 89 -9.72 2.49 13.43
CA ASP A 89 -10.80 1.76 12.75
C ASP A 89 -11.40 0.63 13.59
N LEU A 90 -10.61 -0.04 14.44
CA LEU A 90 -11.11 -1.03 15.41
C LEU A 90 -11.36 -0.40 16.79
N ALA A 91 -11.22 0.92 16.96
CA ALA A 91 -11.73 1.55 18.17
C ALA A 91 -13.24 1.36 18.20
N LEU A 92 -13.83 1.25 19.39
CA LEU A 92 -15.28 1.02 19.59
C LEU A 92 -16.22 2.07 18.93
N ASN A 93 -15.66 3.09 18.24
CA ASN A 93 -16.35 4.15 17.51
C ASN A 93 -15.76 4.43 16.10
N GLY A 94 -15.05 3.47 15.48
CA GLY A 94 -14.47 3.64 14.14
C GLY A 94 -15.52 3.51 13.03
N ASP A 95 -15.46 4.38 12.01
CA ASP A 95 -16.34 4.30 10.84
C ASP A 95 -15.96 3.09 9.96
N SER A 96 -16.87 2.12 9.85
CA SER A 96 -16.64 0.80 9.24
C SER A 96 -16.46 0.77 7.72
N ASP A 97 -16.46 1.93 7.04
CA ASP A 97 -16.43 2.02 5.57
C ASP A 97 -15.02 1.79 4.97
N ASP A 98 -13.95 1.78 5.78
CA ASP A 98 -12.57 1.75 5.28
C ASP A 98 -11.91 0.36 5.21
N LEU A 99 -12.63 -0.70 5.60
CA LEU A 99 -12.10 -2.07 5.64
C LEU A 99 -11.63 -2.60 4.27
N THR A 100 -12.12 -2.02 3.17
CA THR A 100 -11.67 -2.39 1.81
C THR A 100 -10.33 -1.78 1.41
N LEU A 101 -9.86 -0.72 2.09
CA LEU A 101 -8.61 -0.03 1.78
C LEU A 101 -7.37 -0.79 2.31
N HIS A 102 -7.57 -1.64 3.32
CA HIS A 102 -6.51 -2.39 4.00
C HIS A 102 -6.15 -3.75 3.37
N GLN A 103 -6.64 -4.05 2.17
CA GLN A 103 -6.26 -5.27 1.42
C GLN A 103 -4.85 -5.20 0.79
N ASN A 104 -4.20 -4.03 0.79
CA ASN A 104 -2.81 -3.89 0.34
C ASN A 104 -1.84 -4.21 1.50
N LEU A 105 -1.82 -5.50 1.83
CA LEU A 105 -1.04 -6.16 2.88
C LEU A 105 0.45 -6.37 2.49
N GLU A 106 1.14 -5.35 1.96
CA GLU A 106 2.58 -5.46 1.67
C GLU A 106 3.41 -4.43 2.45
N ASN A 107 4.28 -4.97 3.32
CA ASN A 107 5.25 -4.26 4.15
C ASN A 107 6.05 -3.22 3.34
N ASN A 108 5.85 -1.93 3.63
CA ASN A 108 6.54 -0.80 2.96
C ASN A 108 6.38 -0.72 1.43
N THR A 109 5.44 -1.47 0.85
CA THR A 109 5.29 -1.60 -0.59
C THR A 109 3.87 -1.24 -1.00
N PHE A 110 3.67 -0.01 -1.48
CA PHE A 110 2.44 0.31 -2.21
C PHE A 110 2.59 -0.30 -3.61
N LEU A 111 1.75 -1.29 -3.96
CA LEU A 111 1.82 -2.01 -5.23
C LEU A 111 3.20 -2.66 -5.52
N GLY A 112 3.91 -3.14 -4.48
CA GLY A 112 5.24 -3.74 -4.64
C GLY A 112 6.40 -2.73 -4.78
N ILE A 113 6.18 -1.43 -4.59
CA ILE A 113 7.22 -0.38 -4.66
C ILE A 113 7.65 0.10 -3.27
N ASP A 114 8.92 -0.09 -2.92
CA ASP A 114 9.52 0.42 -1.67
C ASP A 114 9.46 1.95 -1.68
N LEU A 115 8.59 2.51 -0.84
CA LEU A 115 8.34 3.96 -0.78
C LEU A 115 9.60 4.76 -0.40
N LYS A 116 10.52 4.19 0.39
CA LYS A 116 11.79 4.85 0.74
C LYS A 116 12.78 4.82 -0.42
N PHE A 117 12.71 3.80 -1.26
CA PHE A 117 13.46 3.77 -2.52
C PHE A 117 12.88 4.79 -3.51
N TYR A 118 11.56 4.82 -3.67
CA TYR A 118 10.88 5.79 -4.53
C TYR A 118 11.21 7.23 -4.13
N GLN A 119 11.09 7.56 -2.84
CA GLN A 119 11.40 8.90 -2.33
C GLN A 119 12.86 9.28 -2.60
N ARG A 120 13.81 8.37 -2.39
CA ARG A 120 15.22 8.63 -2.72
C ARG A 120 15.45 8.81 -4.21
N LEU A 121 14.74 8.07 -5.06
CA LEU A 121 14.83 8.21 -6.51
C LEU A 121 14.29 9.58 -6.95
N ASP A 122 13.14 9.99 -6.41
CA ASP A 122 12.52 11.28 -6.68
C ASP A 122 13.40 12.45 -6.21
N GLU A 123 13.91 12.39 -4.98
CA GLU A 123 14.85 13.38 -4.42
C GLU A 123 16.18 13.41 -5.18
N SER A 124 16.60 12.29 -5.78
CA SER A 124 17.83 12.19 -6.57
C SER A 124 17.63 12.52 -8.05
N ASN A 125 16.38 12.57 -8.53
CA ASN A 125 16.03 13.00 -9.89
C ASN A 125 16.03 14.53 -9.96
N THR A 126 17.22 15.13 -9.83
CA THR A 126 17.44 16.56 -9.98
C THR A 126 17.78 16.97 -11.41
N GLY A 127 17.66 16.05 -12.37
CA GLY A 127 17.89 16.33 -13.78
C GLY A 127 16.86 17.33 -14.29
N GLU A 128 17.31 18.53 -14.63
CA GLU A 128 16.52 19.44 -15.45
C GLU A 128 16.55 18.87 -16.88
N GLY A 129 15.40 18.42 -17.39
CA GLY A 129 15.27 18.02 -18.79
C GLY A 129 15.76 19.15 -19.71
N TYR A 130 16.25 18.80 -20.90
CA TYR A 130 16.74 19.79 -21.86
C TYR A 130 15.87 19.77 -23.12
N PHE A 131 15.84 20.91 -23.81
CA PHE A 131 15.25 20.98 -25.14
C PHE A 131 16.28 20.53 -26.16
N ASP A 132 16.03 19.38 -26.78
CA ASP A 132 16.86 18.87 -27.87
C ASP A 132 16.52 19.62 -29.15
N PRO A 133 17.46 20.37 -29.77
CA PRO A 133 17.21 21.18 -30.97
C PRO A 133 17.13 20.32 -32.26
N ASP A 134 16.97 20.98 -33.40
CA ASP A 134 17.07 20.40 -34.75
C ASP A 134 15.97 19.37 -35.11
N TRP A 135 14.78 19.50 -34.53
CA TRP A 135 13.61 18.73 -34.93
C TRP A 135 12.86 19.40 -36.07
N LEU A 136 12.81 18.77 -37.24
CA LEU A 136 12.18 19.35 -38.42
C LEU A 136 10.66 19.16 -38.40
N VAL A 137 9.89 20.24 -38.49
CA VAL A 137 8.42 20.18 -38.61
C VAL A 137 8.02 19.67 -39.99
N LEU A 138 7.43 18.48 -40.05
CA LEU A 138 6.98 17.87 -41.31
C LEU A 138 5.58 18.32 -41.71
N ARG A 139 4.66 18.42 -40.74
CA ARG A 139 3.26 18.81 -40.95
C ARG A 139 2.56 19.07 -39.62
N GLN A 140 1.46 19.79 -39.70
CA GLN A 140 0.49 19.94 -38.62
C GLN A 140 -0.69 19.00 -38.88
N GLU A 141 -1.07 18.22 -37.87
CA GLU A 141 -2.21 17.33 -37.91
C GLU A 141 -3.52 18.08 -37.64
N SER A 142 -4.66 17.46 -37.93
CA SER A 142 -5.98 18.09 -37.80
C SER A 142 -6.37 18.48 -36.37
N ASP A 143 -5.74 17.84 -35.38
CA ASP A 143 -5.92 18.12 -33.94
C ASP A 143 -5.01 19.27 -33.43
N GLY A 144 -4.17 19.83 -34.29
CA GLY A 144 -3.23 20.89 -33.95
C GLY A 144 -1.87 20.39 -33.45
N THR A 145 -1.67 19.08 -33.31
CA THR A 145 -0.35 18.50 -33.03
C THR A 145 0.58 18.64 -34.23
N LEU A 146 1.89 18.65 -33.97
CA LEU A 146 2.93 18.73 -35.00
C LEU A 146 3.66 17.40 -35.11
N ALA A 147 3.81 16.89 -36.33
CA ALA A 147 4.71 15.80 -36.62
C ALA A 147 6.11 16.36 -36.89
N VAL A 148 7.07 16.06 -36.02
CA VAL A 148 8.47 16.48 -36.14
C VAL A 148 9.39 15.30 -36.39
N ASN A 149 10.49 15.51 -37.12
CA ASN A 149 11.46 14.45 -37.43
C ASN A 149 12.90 14.84 -37.12
N LYS A 150 13.64 13.91 -36.55
CA LYS A 150 15.09 14.01 -36.36
C LYS A 150 15.72 12.64 -36.57
N GLY A 151 16.66 12.54 -37.51
CA GLY A 151 17.43 11.30 -37.74
C GLY A 151 16.57 10.06 -38.09
N GLY A 152 15.39 10.24 -38.68
CA GLY A 152 14.47 9.15 -39.01
C GLY A 152 13.46 8.79 -37.91
N LEU A 153 13.56 9.41 -36.72
CA LEU A 153 12.54 9.31 -35.68
C LEU A 153 11.48 10.40 -35.88
N THR A 154 10.20 10.02 -35.93
CA THR A 154 9.07 10.95 -36.02
C THR A 154 8.32 10.97 -34.70
N LEU A 155 8.21 12.15 -34.09
CA LEU A 155 7.42 12.40 -32.88
C LEU A 155 6.20 13.26 -33.22
N HIS A 156 5.11 13.06 -32.48
CA HIS A 156 3.95 13.96 -32.51
C HIS A 156 3.97 14.77 -31.23
N ILE A 157 4.10 16.09 -31.35
CA ILE A 157 4.25 17.00 -30.23
C ILE A 157 3.08 17.99 -30.19
N GLU A 158 2.68 18.36 -28.99
CA GLU A 158 1.70 19.42 -28.78
C GLU A 158 2.42 20.77 -28.56
N PRO A 159 2.26 21.77 -29.44
CA PRO A 159 3.07 23.01 -29.41
C PRO A 159 3.00 23.79 -28.10
N LYS A 160 1.87 23.75 -27.39
CA LYS A 160 1.67 24.50 -26.15
C LYS A 160 2.38 23.87 -24.94
N GLU A 161 2.60 22.56 -24.98
CA GLU A 161 3.22 21.81 -23.88
C GLU A 161 4.69 21.50 -24.16
N HIS A 162 5.03 21.26 -25.43
CA HIS A 162 6.31 20.68 -25.84
C HIS A 162 7.21 21.64 -26.62
N LEU A 163 6.81 22.90 -26.83
CA LEU A 163 7.69 23.92 -27.41
C LEU A 163 7.88 25.07 -26.43
N GLN A 164 8.99 25.78 -26.59
CA GLN A 164 9.22 27.01 -25.83
C GLN A 164 8.13 28.05 -26.15
N PRO A 165 7.76 28.92 -25.19
CA PRO A 165 6.73 29.93 -25.38
C PRO A 165 6.92 30.81 -26.63
N GLU A 166 8.17 31.05 -27.01
CA GLU A 166 8.57 31.88 -28.14
C GLU A 166 8.42 31.15 -29.49
N ALA A 167 8.28 29.82 -29.48
CA ALA A 167 8.28 28.96 -30.67
C ALA A 167 6.98 28.13 -30.84
N GLN A 168 5.86 28.58 -30.26
CA GLN A 168 4.59 27.82 -30.25
C GLN A 168 3.85 27.73 -31.61
N SER A 169 4.34 28.40 -32.66
CA SER A 169 3.70 28.38 -33.99
C SER A 169 4.73 28.26 -35.11
N PRO A 170 5.51 27.16 -35.12
CA PRO A 170 6.54 26.96 -36.14
C PRO A 170 5.90 26.65 -37.49
N ALA A 171 6.53 27.09 -38.57
CA ALA A 171 6.10 26.75 -39.93
C ALA A 171 6.54 25.32 -40.31
N VAL A 172 5.85 24.72 -41.27
CA VAL A 172 6.31 23.45 -41.88
C VAL A 172 7.65 23.69 -42.58
N GLY A 173 8.64 22.85 -42.27
CA GLY A 173 10.01 22.99 -42.73
C GLY A 173 10.93 23.78 -41.79
N GLU A 174 10.41 24.26 -40.65
CA GLU A 174 11.20 24.91 -39.60
C GLU A 174 11.76 23.89 -38.61
N GLU A 175 12.91 24.22 -38.01
CA GLU A 175 13.52 23.42 -36.95
C GLU A 175 13.10 23.95 -35.58
N VAL A 176 12.69 23.04 -34.70
CA VAL A 176 12.28 23.35 -33.34
C VAL A 176 13.07 22.53 -32.33
N ALA A 177 13.06 22.97 -31.07
CA ALA A 177 13.62 22.21 -29.97
C ALA A 177 12.48 21.58 -29.17
N THR A 178 12.60 20.28 -28.86
CA THR A 178 11.57 19.52 -28.13
C THR A 178 12.12 19.02 -26.79
N PRO A 179 11.33 19.01 -25.70
CA PRO A 179 11.80 18.61 -24.39
C PRO A 179 12.11 17.12 -24.39
N GLN A 180 13.25 16.79 -23.80
CA GLN A 180 13.66 15.43 -23.54
C GLN A 180 13.59 15.21 -22.02
N LEU A 181 12.80 14.23 -21.61
CA LEU A 181 12.73 13.82 -20.22
C LEU A 181 14.11 13.27 -19.79
N PRO A 182 14.53 13.52 -18.53
CA PRO A 182 15.75 12.95 -17.97
C PRO A 182 15.71 11.42 -17.90
#